data_AF-A0A7M3SVL6-F1
#
_entry.id   AF-A0A7M3SVL6-F1
#
_cell.length_a   1.000
_cell.length_b   1.000
_cell.length_c   1.000
_cell.angle_alpha   90.00
_cell.angle_beta   90.00
_cell.angle_gamma   90.00
#
_symmetry.space_group_name_H-M   'P 1'
#
loop_
_entity.id
_entity.type
_entity.pdbx_description
1 polymer ?
#
loop_
_entity_poly.entity_id
_entity_poly.type
_entity_poly.pdbx_seq_one_letter_code
_entity_poly.pdbx_strand_id
1 'polypeptide(L)'
;MAFVRTVKTKSGATAVQIVYSRRGGSRKIEHIGSAHDEAGVAALKAAAAERLAEGQGQLELGLAAQAGGGPLPITGTRMTVLWDSLDRVFTEVFGANINGDTVFRDLVLARIIEPTSKLDSLWVLEEVGVPAPSYATLKRRLPVYAATRWRQQLAAACAAHAGLGPATLVLYDVTTLYFETDKADGFREPGFSKERRLEPQITARSDELWTASPAMSLLRVTTAPSFRA
;
A
#
# COMPACT_ATOMS: atom_id res chain seq x y z
N MET A 1 23.56 -14.48 20.31
CA MET A 1 23.34 -13.03 20.24
C MET A 1 24.34 -12.35 21.17
N ALA A 2 25.09 -11.39 20.63
CA ALA A 2 26.06 -10.60 21.38
C ALA A 2 25.53 -9.16 21.52
N PHE A 3 25.68 -8.55 22.69
CA PHE A 3 25.22 -7.19 22.94
C PHE A 3 26.14 -6.47 23.93
N VAL A 4 26.21 -5.14 23.82
CA VAL A 4 26.99 -4.28 24.72
C VAL A 4 26.15 -3.93 25.95
N ARG A 5 26.74 -4.01 27.14
CA ARG A 5 26.13 -3.53 28.38
C ARG A 5 27.09 -2.64 29.17
N THR A 6 26.53 -1.82 30.04
CA THR A 6 27.27 -1.01 31.02
C THR A 6 26.99 -1.47 32.44
N VAL A 7 28.01 -1.49 33.29
CA VAL A 7 27.90 -1.87 34.71
C VAL A 7 28.66 -0.88 35.57
N LYS A 8 28.07 -0.42 36.68
CA LYS A 8 28.77 0.40 37.67
C LYS A 8 29.73 -0.47 38.50
N THR A 9 30.99 -0.06 38.57
CA THR A 9 32.04 -0.73 39.35
C THR A 9 32.07 -0.20 40.78
N LYS A 10 32.70 -0.95 41.69
CA LYS A 10 32.87 -0.54 43.10
C LYS A 10 33.68 0.75 43.26
N SER A 11 34.52 1.11 42.28
CA SER A 11 35.29 2.36 42.26
C SER A 11 34.52 3.55 41.71
N GLY A 12 33.24 3.39 41.33
CA GLY A 12 32.41 4.46 40.76
C GLY A 12 32.54 4.63 39.23
N ALA A 13 33.51 3.96 38.59
CA ALA A 13 33.63 3.92 37.14
C ALA A 13 32.48 3.12 36.50
N THR A 14 32.13 3.46 35.26
CA THR A 14 31.21 2.69 34.43
C THR A 14 32.01 1.78 33.50
N ALA A 15 31.89 0.47 33.71
CA ALA A 15 32.50 -0.55 32.87
C ALA A 15 31.63 -0.84 31.64
N VAL A 16 32.24 -0.92 30.45
CA VAL A 16 31.62 -1.38 29.21
C VAL A 16 32.03 -2.83 28.94
N GLN A 17 31.07 -3.68 28.63
CA GLN A 17 31.26 -5.12 28.42
C GLN A 17 30.48 -5.63 27.21
N ILE A 18 31.05 -6.58 26.49
CA ILE A 18 30.35 -7.34 25.44
C ILE A 18 29.91 -8.68 26.04
N VAL A 19 28.62 -8.97 25.98
CA VAL A 19 28.06 -10.23 26.46
C VAL A 19 27.70 -11.12 25.28
N TYR A 20 28.36 -12.27 25.18
CA TYR A 20 28.03 -13.31 24.22
C TYR A 20 27.11 -14.33 24.89
N SER A 21 25.89 -14.44 24.36
CA SER A 21 24.90 -15.41 24.83
C SER A 21 24.41 -16.31 23.69
N ARG A 22 24.16 -17.59 23.98
CA ARG A 22 23.54 -18.54 23.06
C ARG A 22 22.30 -19.13 23.76
N ARG A 23 21.19 -19.37 23.04
CA ARG A 23 19.98 -19.97 23.65
C ARG A 23 20.35 -21.31 24.30
N GLY A 24 20.13 -21.43 25.60
CA GLY A 24 20.44 -22.63 26.40
C GLY A 24 21.92 -22.84 26.78
N GLY A 25 22.82 -21.88 26.53
CA GLY A 25 24.26 -22.02 26.79
C GLY A 25 24.85 -21.03 27.80
N SER A 26 26.13 -21.21 28.15
CA SER A 26 26.88 -20.33 29.05
C SER A 26 27.09 -18.94 28.45
N ARG A 27 27.15 -17.92 29.32
CA ARG A 27 27.40 -16.52 28.94
C ARG A 27 28.90 -16.23 29.04
N LYS A 28 29.53 -15.82 27.94
CA LYS A 28 30.91 -15.29 27.95
C LYS A 28 30.84 -13.77 27.99
N ILE A 29 31.56 -13.15 28.91
CA ILE A 29 31.59 -11.70 29.08
C ILE A 29 33.01 -11.23 28.78
N GLU A 30 33.15 -10.33 27.80
CA GLU A 30 34.39 -9.65 27.48
C GLU A 30 34.33 -8.23 28.05
N HIS A 31 35.39 -7.81 28.74
CA HIS A 31 35.49 -6.48 29.31
C HIS A 31 36.32 -5.59 28.40
N ILE A 32 35.74 -4.46 27.98
CA ILE A 32 36.38 -3.51 27.05
C ILE A 32 37.15 -2.43 27.81
N GLY A 33 36.61 -1.98 28.95
CA GLY A 33 37.25 -0.99 29.82
C GLY A 33 36.25 -0.32 30.75
N SER A 34 36.71 0.62 31.56
CA SER A 34 35.88 1.42 32.45
C SER A 34 36.27 2.89 32.43
N ALA A 35 35.28 3.79 32.47
CA ALA A 35 35.48 5.24 32.47
C ALA A 35 34.66 5.93 33.57
N HIS A 36 35.15 7.06 34.07
CA HIS A 36 34.50 7.84 35.13
C HIS A 36 33.60 8.96 34.60
N ASP A 37 33.73 9.28 33.32
CA ASP A 37 33.04 10.36 32.62
C ASP A 37 32.20 9.82 31.45
N GLU A 38 31.23 10.62 31.00
CA GLU A 38 30.29 10.20 29.96
C GLU A 38 30.96 10.06 28.59
N ALA A 39 31.94 10.93 28.30
CA ALA A 39 32.73 10.89 27.08
C ALA A 39 33.57 9.60 26.98
N GLY A 40 34.26 9.21 28.05
CA GLY A 40 35.01 7.95 28.08
C GLY A 40 34.11 6.72 27.93
N VAL A 41 32.90 6.74 28.51
CA VAL A 41 31.93 5.64 28.32
C VAL A 41 31.44 5.57 26.87
N ALA A 42 31.21 6.72 26.21
CA ALA A 42 30.81 6.76 24.81
C ALA A 42 31.90 6.20 23.88
N ALA A 43 33.16 6.56 24.10
CA ALA A 43 34.30 6.01 23.35
C ALA A 43 34.43 4.48 23.52
N LEU A 44 34.28 3.98 24.75
CA LEU A 44 34.31 2.54 25.02
C LEU A 44 33.13 1.78 24.38
N LYS A 45 31.94 2.41 24.27
CA LYS A 45 30.80 1.83 23.56
C LYS A 45 31.04 1.78 22.05
N ALA A 46 31.67 2.79 21.47
CA ALA A 46 32.03 2.80 20.05
C ALA A 46 33.03 1.68 19.73
N ALA A 47 34.10 1.55 20.51
CA ALA A 47 35.07 0.45 20.36
C ALA A 47 34.42 -0.94 20.55
N ALA A 48 33.46 -1.08 21.47
CA ALA A 48 32.72 -2.32 21.65
C ALA A 48 31.81 -2.66 20.44
N ALA A 49 31.25 -1.64 19.78
CA ALA A 49 30.43 -1.80 18.59
C ALA A 49 31.29 -2.18 17.36
N GLU A 50 32.46 -1.56 17.19
CA GLU A 50 33.43 -1.93 16.16
C GLU A 50 33.86 -3.39 16.29
N ARG A 51 34.20 -3.84 17.51
CA ARG A 51 34.58 -5.24 17.76
C ARG A 51 33.44 -6.24 17.50
N LEU A 52 32.18 -5.84 17.72
CA LEU A 52 31.03 -6.67 17.34
C LEU A 52 30.86 -6.76 15.82
N ALA A 53 31.24 -5.72 15.09
CA ALA A 53 31.16 -5.66 13.63
C ALA A 53 32.27 -6.47 12.94
N GLU A 54 33.47 -6.59 13.53
CA GLU A 54 34.60 -7.38 12.99
C GLU A 54 34.23 -8.86 12.70
N GLY A 55 33.27 -9.44 13.45
CA GLY A 55 32.79 -10.82 13.24
C GLY A 55 31.59 -10.95 12.29
N GLN A 56 31.01 -9.84 11.84
CA GLN A 56 29.95 -9.81 10.83
C GLN A 56 30.62 -9.47 9.50
N GLY A 57 30.69 -10.44 8.57
CA GLY A 57 31.28 -10.20 7.25
C GLY A 57 30.70 -8.95 6.61
N GLN A 58 31.53 -7.92 6.45
CA GLN A 58 31.16 -6.68 5.79
C GLN A 58 31.13 -6.91 4.27
N LEU A 59 30.11 -6.37 3.61
CA LEU A 59 30.13 -6.19 2.17
C LEU A 59 31.12 -5.06 1.86
N GLU A 60 32.29 -5.40 1.30
CA GLU A 60 33.26 -4.40 0.86
C GLU A 60 32.72 -3.65 -0.37
N LEU A 61 32.12 -2.49 -0.13
CA LEU A 61 31.59 -1.60 -1.17
C LEU A 61 32.64 -0.58 -1.69
N GLY A 62 33.91 -0.68 -1.28
CA GLY A 62 34.98 0.25 -1.68
C GLY A 62 34.79 1.70 -1.21
N LEU A 63 33.89 1.93 -0.26
CA LEU A 63 33.61 3.25 0.30
C LEU A 63 34.63 3.55 1.41
N ALA A 64 35.39 4.64 1.27
CA ALA A 64 36.23 5.14 2.34
C ALA A 64 35.37 5.41 3.59
N ALA A 65 35.71 4.75 4.70
CA ALA A 65 35.02 4.95 5.97
C ALA A 65 35.16 6.41 6.39
N GLN A 66 34.07 7.17 6.31
CA GLN A 66 34.01 8.51 6.87
C GLN A 66 34.00 8.40 8.38
N ALA A 67 35.14 8.70 9.00
CA ALA A 67 35.25 8.86 10.43
C ALA A 67 34.37 10.06 10.86
N GLY A 68 33.26 9.81 11.55
CA GLY A 68 32.49 10.86 12.21
C GLY A 68 30.97 10.89 11.97
N GLY A 69 30.39 9.94 11.23
CA GLY A 69 28.93 9.85 11.12
C GLY A 69 28.32 9.25 12.38
N GLY A 70 27.74 10.09 13.26
CA GLY A 70 26.77 9.60 14.24
C GLY A 70 25.63 8.81 13.56
N PRO A 71 24.83 8.03 14.30
CA PRO A 71 23.74 7.27 13.71
C PRO A 71 22.87 8.17 12.83
N LEU A 72 22.76 7.84 11.54
CA LEU A 72 21.95 8.60 10.61
C LEU A 72 20.49 8.53 11.08
N PRO A 73 19.78 9.67 11.17
CA PRO A 73 18.38 9.65 11.52
C PRO A 73 17.58 8.99 10.41
N ILE A 74 16.68 8.06 10.78
CA ILE A 74 15.69 7.53 9.86
C ILE A 74 14.67 8.64 9.60
N THR A 75 14.66 9.18 8.37
CA THR A 75 13.74 10.25 7.97
C THR A 75 12.36 9.72 7.53
N GLY A 76 12.23 8.41 7.34
CA GLY A 76 10.97 7.76 6.97
C GLY A 76 11.14 6.27 6.73
N THR A 77 10.01 5.57 6.65
CA THR A 77 9.92 4.15 6.32
C THR A 77 8.98 3.96 5.14
N ARG A 78 9.24 2.97 4.29
CA ARG A 78 8.40 2.67 3.13
C ARG A 78 8.20 1.17 2.99
N MET A 79 6.96 0.75 2.76
CA MET A 79 6.60 -0.65 2.49
C MET A 79 6.84 -1.00 1.01
N THR A 80 8.10 -0.89 0.58
CA THR A 80 8.50 -0.96 -0.83
C THR A 80 8.04 -2.23 -1.53
N VAL A 81 8.19 -3.40 -0.88
CA VAL A 81 7.78 -4.69 -1.49
C VAL A 81 6.26 -4.73 -1.74
N LEU A 82 5.46 -4.27 -0.77
CA LEU A 82 4.00 -4.22 -0.90
C LEU A 82 3.59 -3.27 -2.02
N TRP A 83 4.08 -2.03 -1.95
CA TRP A 83 3.70 -0.99 -2.90
C TRP A 83 4.13 -1.33 -4.33
N ASP A 84 5.41 -1.65 -4.53
CA ASP A 84 5.97 -1.85 -5.86
C ASP A 84 5.39 -3.12 -6.52
N SER A 85 4.99 -4.13 -5.74
CA SER A 85 4.29 -5.31 -6.27
C SER A 85 2.90 -4.95 -6.80
N LEU A 86 2.14 -4.14 -6.06
CA LEU A 86 0.80 -3.70 -6.50
C LEU A 86 0.90 -2.72 -7.66
N ASP A 87 1.84 -1.77 -7.62
CA ASP A 87 2.08 -0.80 -8.70
C ASP A 87 2.48 -1.50 -10.01
N ARG A 88 3.30 -2.56 -9.92
CA ARG A 88 3.66 -3.38 -11.08
C ARG A 88 2.43 -4.03 -11.72
N VAL A 89 1.62 -4.73 -10.95
CA VAL A 89 0.39 -5.39 -11.46
C VAL A 89 -0.57 -4.34 -12.03
N PHE A 90 -0.76 -3.24 -11.32
CA PHE A 90 -1.60 -2.15 -11.78
C PHE A 90 -1.10 -1.55 -13.10
N THR A 91 0.21 -1.33 -13.23
CA THR A 91 0.82 -0.80 -14.45
C THR A 91 0.71 -1.78 -15.62
N GLU A 92 0.87 -3.08 -15.37
CA GLU A 92 0.69 -4.12 -16.38
C GLU A 92 -0.74 -4.16 -16.93
N VAL A 93 -1.75 -4.03 -16.07
CA VAL A 93 -3.16 -4.08 -16.48
C VAL A 93 -3.62 -2.74 -17.07
N PHE A 94 -3.29 -1.63 -16.43
CA PHE A 94 -3.92 -0.33 -16.69
C PHE A 94 -2.98 0.73 -17.27
N GLY A 95 -1.66 0.55 -17.20
CA GLY A 95 -0.67 1.60 -17.44
C GLY A 95 -0.81 2.32 -18.78
N ALA A 96 -1.07 1.60 -19.87
CA ALA A 96 -1.29 2.17 -21.20
C ALA A 96 -2.63 2.93 -21.35
N ASN A 97 -3.61 2.64 -20.50
CA ASN A 97 -5.00 3.09 -20.65
C ASN A 97 -5.36 4.32 -19.80
N ILE A 98 -4.64 4.56 -18.71
CA ILE A 98 -4.98 5.59 -17.71
C ILE A 98 -4.14 6.87 -17.81
N ASN A 99 -3.39 7.06 -18.91
CA ASN A 99 -2.53 8.23 -19.15
C ASN A 99 -1.56 8.56 -17.99
N GLY A 100 -1.12 7.55 -17.23
CA GLY A 100 -0.21 7.76 -16.10
C GLY A 100 -0.83 8.49 -14.89
N ASP A 101 -2.16 8.41 -14.71
CA ASP A 101 -2.83 9.04 -13.57
C ASP A 101 -2.46 8.42 -12.23
N THR A 102 -1.45 8.99 -11.58
CA THR A 102 -0.95 8.51 -10.29
C THR A 102 -2.00 8.63 -9.19
N VAL A 103 -2.89 9.63 -9.22
CA VAL A 103 -3.93 9.78 -8.18
C VAL A 103 -4.93 8.64 -8.25
N PHE A 104 -5.30 8.21 -9.45
CA PHE A 104 -6.18 7.05 -9.62
C PHE A 104 -5.50 5.76 -9.14
N ARG A 105 -4.24 5.53 -9.57
CA ARG A 105 -3.44 4.41 -9.11
C ARG A 105 -3.36 4.36 -7.59
N ASP A 106 -2.92 5.46 -6.98
CA ASP A 106 -2.64 5.51 -5.54
C ASP A 106 -3.91 5.23 -4.74
N LEU A 107 -5.06 5.73 -5.20
CA LEU A 107 -6.36 5.44 -4.61
C LEU A 107 -6.74 3.95 -4.75
N VAL A 108 -6.52 3.33 -5.91
CA VAL A 108 -6.80 1.90 -6.11
C VAL A 108 -5.91 1.04 -5.22
N LEU A 109 -4.61 1.31 -5.20
CA LEU A 109 -3.63 0.59 -4.38
C LEU A 109 -3.96 0.72 -2.89
N ALA A 110 -4.22 1.93 -2.40
CA ALA A 110 -4.62 2.16 -1.02
C ALA A 110 -5.86 1.34 -0.65
N ARG A 111 -6.87 1.27 -1.54
CA ARG A 111 -8.10 0.52 -1.27
C ARG A 111 -7.97 -1.01 -1.38
N ILE A 112 -6.93 -1.50 -2.05
CA ILE A 112 -6.56 -2.92 -2.04
C ILE A 112 -5.85 -3.27 -0.74
N ILE A 113 -4.97 -2.38 -0.26
CA ILE A 113 -4.24 -2.55 1.01
C ILE A 113 -5.21 -2.54 2.18
N GLU A 114 -6.09 -1.54 2.22
CA GLU A 114 -7.15 -1.44 3.22
C GLU A 114 -8.45 -0.91 2.57
N PRO A 115 -9.56 -1.67 2.63
CA PRO A 115 -10.82 -1.29 2.00
C PRO A 115 -11.55 -0.20 2.81
N THR A 116 -10.98 1.00 2.81
CA THR A 116 -11.43 2.13 3.63
C THR A 116 -12.10 3.23 2.80
N SER A 117 -12.47 4.34 3.44
CA SER A 117 -13.08 5.49 2.78
C SER A 117 -12.07 6.18 1.85
N LYS A 118 -12.57 6.97 0.90
CA LYS A 118 -11.70 7.78 0.02
C LYS A 118 -10.82 8.78 0.78
N LEU A 119 -11.30 9.25 1.94
CA LEU A 119 -10.54 10.17 2.79
C LEU A 119 -9.46 9.41 3.56
N ASP A 120 -9.83 8.26 4.12
CA ASP A 120 -8.92 7.43 4.91
C ASP A 120 -7.86 6.74 4.04
N SER A 121 -8.11 6.59 2.74
CA SER A 121 -7.11 6.12 1.77
C SER A 121 -5.84 7.00 1.78
N LEU A 122 -5.94 8.28 2.18
CA LEU A 122 -4.78 9.16 2.31
C LEU A 122 -3.87 8.72 3.48
N TRP A 123 -4.45 8.26 4.59
CA TRP A 123 -3.70 7.71 5.72
C TRP A 123 -3.00 6.41 5.35
N VAL A 124 -3.67 5.53 4.60
CA VAL A 124 -3.07 4.29 4.09
C VAL A 124 -1.82 4.58 3.25
N LEU A 125 -1.86 5.62 2.40
CA LEU A 125 -0.71 6.04 1.61
C LEU A 125 0.46 6.51 2.48
N GLU A 126 0.18 7.31 3.50
CA GLU A 126 1.20 7.78 4.45
C GLU A 126 1.83 6.60 5.23
N GLU A 127 1.02 5.63 5.67
CA GLU A 127 1.47 4.46 6.40
C GLU A 127 2.41 3.56 5.56
N VAL A 128 2.12 3.40 4.27
CA VAL A 128 3.00 2.65 3.36
C VAL A 128 4.22 3.46 2.91
N GLY A 129 4.33 4.73 3.31
CA GLY A 129 5.44 5.62 2.99
C GLY A 129 5.36 6.22 1.58
N VAL A 130 4.14 6.49 1.09
CA VAL A 130 3.86 7.10 -0.21
C VAL A 130 3.20 8.48 0.00
N PRO A 131 3.67 9.53 -0.70
CA PRO A 131 3.06 10.86 -0.58
C PRO A 131 1.58 10.86 -0.98
N ALA A 132 0.71 11.19 -0.04
CA ALA A 132 -0.73 11.27 -0.29
C ALA A 132 -1.10 12.57 -1.03
N PRO A 133 -2.01 12.51 -2.03
CA PRO A 133 -2.56 13.73 -2.63
C PRO A 133 -3.46 14.46 -1.62
N SER A 134 -3.61 15.77 -1.77
CA SER A 134 -4.55 16.51 -0.93
C SER A 134 -6.00 16.08 -1.18
N TYR A 135 -6.84 16.13 -0.14
CA TYR A 135 -8.26 15.79 -0.27
C TYR A 135 -8.99 16.63 -1.33
N ALA A 136 -8.58 17.90 -1.52
CA ALA A 136 -9.11 18.75 -2.58
C ALA A 136 -8.77 18.21 -3.98
N THR A 137 -7.55 17.71 -4.18
CA THR A 137 -7.15 17.06 -5.43
C THR A 137 -7.96 15.81 -5.67
N LEU A 138 -8.11 14.95 -4.67
CA LEU A 138 -8.94 13.75 -4.77
C LEU A 138 -10.37 14.09 -5.21
N LYS A 139 -11.02 15.06 -4.55
CA LYS A 139 -12.39 15.49 -4.90
C LYS A 139 -12.51 16.02 -6.33
N ARG A 140 -11.49 16.72 -6.86
CA ARG A 140 -11.48 17.21 -8.25
C ARG A 140 -11.32 16.09 -9.28
N ARG A 141 -10.62 15.01 -8.91
CA ARG A 141 -10.35 13.89 -9.81
C ARG A 141 -11.50 12.88 -9.88
N LEU A 142 -12.20 12.64 -8.78
CA LEU A 142 -13.29 11.65 -8.74
C LEU A 142 -14.36 11.81 -9.84
N PRO A 143 -14.82 13.03 -10.20
CA PRO A 143 -15.75 13.22 -11.32
C PRO A 143 -15.19 12.77 -12.67
N VAL A 144 -13.87 12.88 -12.88
CA VAL A 144 -13.20 12.41 -14.10
C VAL A 144 -13.30 10.88 -14.18
N TYR A 145 -13.12 10.18 -13.07
CA TYR A 145 -13.16 8.72 -13.02
C TYR A 145 -14.57 8.17 -13.21
N ALA A 146 -15.60 8.94 -12.83
CA ALA A 146 -16.99 8.60 -13.03
C ALA A 146 -17.44 8.71 -14.51
N ALA A 147 -16.70 9.46 -15.33
CA ALA A 147 -17.04 9.68 -16.73
C ALA A 147 -17.08 8.35 -17.51
N THR A 148 -18.07 8.20 -18.39
CA THR A 148 -18.30 6.96 -19.16
C THR A 148 -17.07 6.51 -19.92
N ARG A 149 -16.37 7.44 -20.59
CA ARG A 149 -15.14 7.13 -21.34
C ARG A 149 -14.06 6.54 -20.44
N TRP A 150 -13.87 7.08 -19.24
CA TRP A 150 -12.88 6.58 -18.28
C TRP A 150 -13.22 5.15 -17.85
N ARG A 151 -14.49 4.91 -17.49
CA ARG A 151 -14.96 3.58 -17.10
C ARG A 151 -14.85 2.56 -18.23
N GLN A 152 -15.12 2.94 -19.47
CA GLN A 152 -14.95 2.09 -20.65
C GLN A 152 -13.48 1.74 -20.91
N GLN A 153 -12.55 2.67 -20.69
CA GLN A 153 -11.11 2.38 -20.80
C GLN A 153 -10.66 1.34 -19.76
N LEU A 154 -11.14 1.45 -18.53
CA LEU A 154 -10.87 0.44 -17.49
C LEU A 154 -11.46 -0.92 -17.84
N ALA A 155 -12.72 -0.95 -18.30
CA ALA A 155 -13.37 -2.19 -18.71
C ALA A 155 -12.66 -2.87 -19.90
N ALA A 156 -12.23 -2.09 -20.88
CA ALA A 156 -11.45 -2.59 -22.03
C ALA A 156 -10.09 -3.15 -21.60
N ALA A 157 -9.40 -2.47 -20.67
CA ALA A 157 -8.14 -2.95 -20.09
C ALA A 157 -8.34 -4.30 -19.37
N CYS A 158 -9.37 -4.41 -18.54
CA CYS A 158 -9.72 -5.65 -17.86
C CYS A 158 -10.09 -6.77 -18.86
N ALA A 159 -10.87 -6.45 -19.89
CA ALA A 159 -11.25 -7.41 -20.94
C ALA A 159 -10.03 -7.98 -21.66
N ALA A 160 -9.09 -7.11 -22.02
CA ALA A 160 -7.86 -7.49 -22.70
C ALA A 160 -6.96 -8.34 -21.78
N HIS A 161 -6.80 -7.93 -20.52
CA HIS A 161 -6.00 -8.68 -19.55
C HIS A 161 -6.59 -10.07 -19.24
N ALA A 162 -7.93 -10.16 -19.13
CA ALA A 162 -8.63 -11.43 -18.94
C ALA A 162 -8.64 -12.32 -20.19
N GLY A 163 -8.19 -11.82 -21.35
CA GLY A 163 -8.19 -12.56 -22.61
C GLY A 163 -9.61 -12.91 -23.09
N LEU A 164 -10.58 -12.01 -22.89
CA LEU A 164 -11.96 -12.27 -23.33
C LEU A 164 -12.00 -12.48 -24.85
N GLY A 165 -12.59 -13.60 -25.27
CA GLY A 165 -12.68 -14.00 -26.67
C GLY A 165 -14.00 -14.69 -27.00
N PRO A 166 -14.15 -15.21 -28.23
CA PRO A 166 -15.42 -15.75 -28.72
C PRO A 166 -15.99 -16.94 -27.93
N ALA A 167 -15.13 -17.69 -27.22
CA ALA A 167 -15.52 -18.84 -26.41
C ALA A 167 -15.56 -18.55 -24.90
N THR A 168 -15.52 -17.27 -24.50
CA THR A 168 -15.53 -16.89 -23.09
C THR A 168 -16.96 -16.81 -22.55
N LEU A 169 -17.24 -17.58 -21.49
CA LEU A 169 -18.46 -17.44 -20.72
C LEU A 169 -18.30 -16.29 -19.71
N VAL A 170 -19.13 -15.25 -19.84
CA VAL A 170 -19.18 -14.13 -18.90
C VAL A 170 -20.41 -14.28 -18.01
N LEU A 171 -20.18 -14.59 -16.73
CA LEU A 171 -21.25 -14.58 -15.73
C LEU A 171 -21.49 -13.12 -15.30
N TYR A 172 -22.74 -12.67 -15.36
CA TYR A 172 -23.13 -11.35 -14.89
C TYR A 172 -24.37 -11.44 -14.00
N ASP A 173 -24.45 -10.53 -13.03
CA ASP A 173 -25.62 -10.31 -12.20
C ASP A 173 -25.85 -8.80 -12.06
N VAL A 174 -27.09 -8.41 -11.74
CA VAL A 174 -27.47 -7.03 -11.47
C VAL A 174 -27.66 -6.88 -9.97
N THR A 175 -26.79 -6.08 -9.34
CA THR A 175 -26.88 -5.78 -7.92
C THR A 175 -27.47 -4.41 -7.70
N THR A 176 -28.41 -4.31 -6.77
CA THR A 176 -28.98 -3.02 -6.35
C THR A 176 -28.40 -2.62 -5.01
N LEU A 177 -27.76 -1.45 -4.95
CA LEU A 177 -27.25 -0.87 -3.71
C LEU A 177 -28.32 0.05 -3.12
N TYR A 178 -28.75 -0.30 -1.91
CA TYR A 178 -29.72 0.44 -1.13
C TYR A 178 -29.06 1.55 -0.32
N PHE A 179 -29.72 2.71 -0.24
CA PHE A 179 -29.33 3.83 0.60
C PHE A 179 -30.58 4.39 1.28
N GLU A 180 -30.48 4.68 2.58
CA GLU A 180 -31.52 5.41 3.33
C GLU A 180 -31.44 6.89 2.95
N THR A 181 -32.13 7.27 1.88
CA THR A 181 -32.10 8.64 1.38
C THR A 181 -33.40 8.98 0.66
N ASP A 182 -33.97 10.13 0.96
CA ASP A 182 -35.30 10.48 0.45
C ASP A 182 -35.26 11.17 -0.92
N LYS A 183 -34.05 11.46 -1.45
CA LYS A 183 -33.87 12.28 -2.65
C LYS A 183 -33.04 11.56 -3.70
N ALA A 184 -33.59 11.52 -4.92
CA ALA A 184 -32.86 11.11 -6.11
C ALA A 184 -31.81 12.16 -6.48
N ASP A 185 -30.68 11.71 -7.03
CA ASP A 185 -29.55 12.56 -7.40
C ASP A 185 -28.96 12.22 -8.78
N GLY A 186 -29.72 11.51 -9.61
CA GLY A 186 -29.29 11.06 -10.93
C GLY A 186 -28.39 9.82 -10.92
N PHE A 187 -27.94 9.36 -9.75
CA PHE A 187 -27.34 8.04 -9.56
C PHE A 187 -28.28 7.10 -8.81
N ARG A 188 -28.99 7.64 -7.83
CA ARG A 188 -30.02 6.95 -7.05
C ARG A 188 -31.38 7.25 -7.66
N GLU A 189 -32.01 6.24 -8.27
CA GLU A 189 -33.30 6.37 -8.93
C GLU A 189 -34.36 5.50 -8.24
N PRO A 190 -35.58 6.00 -8.01
CA PRO A 190 -36.69 5.19 -7.51
C PRO A 190 -37.11 4.11 -8.52
N GLY A 191 -37.65 2.99 -8.03
CA GLY A 191 -38.36 2.01 -8.88
C GLY A 191 -37.62 0.73 -9.22
N PHE A 192 -36.36 0.56 -8.82
CA PHE A 192 -35.58 -0.68 -9.02
C PHE A 192 -35.61 -1.65 -7.83
N SER A 193 -36.46 -1.38 -6.83
CA SER A 193 -36.62 -2.22 -5.65
C SER A 193 -37.39 -3.50 -5.96
N LYS A 194 -36.77 -4.67 -5.70
CA LYS A 194 -37.48 -5.97 -5.72
C LYS A 194 -38.63 -6.03 -4.69
N GLU A 195 -38.58 -5.16 -3.68
CA GLU A 195 -39.58 -5.05 -2.60
C GLU A 195 -40.56 -3.89 -2.80
N ARG A 196 -40.60 -3.26 -3.99
CA ARG A 196 -41.48 -2.11 -4.31
C ARG A 196 -41.27 -0.88 -3.41
N ARG A 197 -40.07 -0.70 -2.85
CA ARG A 197 -39.72 0.51 -2.08
C ARG A 197 -39.57 1.72 -3.02
N LEU A 198 -40.07 2.87 -2.57
CA LEU A 198 -39.97 4.16 -3.27
C LEU A 198 -38.63 4.87 -3.03
N GLU A 199 -37.84 4.38 -2.08
CA GLU A 199 -36.52 4.90 -1.76
C GLU A 199 -35.58 4.72 -2.98
N PRO A 200 -34.89 5.78 -3.42
CA PRO A 200 -34.01 5.75 -4.57
C PRO A 200 -32.78 4.85 -4.35
N GLN A 201 -32.46 4.02 -5.34
CA GLN A 201 -31.42 2.98 -5.27
C GLN A 201 -30.44 3.13 -6.43
N ILE A 202 -29.23 2.59 -6.28
CA ILE A 202 -28.27 2.50 -7.38
C ILE A 202 -28.32 1.10 -7.97
N THR A 203 -28.66 0.99 -9.24
CA THR A 203 -28.57 -0.27 -9.97
C THR A 203 -27.18 -0.40 -10.58
N ALA A 204 -26.34 -1.27 -10.03
CA ALA A 204 -25.06 -1.60 -10.62
C ALA A 204 -25.27 -2.64 -11.72
N ARG A 205 -25.09 -2.20 -12.97
CA ARG A 205 -25.20 -3.06 -14.16
C ARG A 205 -23.83 -3.19 -14.80
N SER A 206 -23.43 -4.41 -15.11
CA SER A 206 -22.17 -4.64 -15.82
C SER A 206 -22.28 -4.22 -17.29
N ASP A 207 -23.42 -4.41 -17.95
CA ASP A 207 -23.66 -4.22 -19.39
C ASP A 207 -23.30 -2.82 -19.94
N GLU A 208 -23.51 -1.74 -19.19
CA GLU A 208 -23.14 -0.36 -19.60
C GLU A 208 -21.62 -0.14 -19.79
N LEU A 209 -20.78 -1.03 -19.25
CA LEU A 209 -19.31 -0.92 -19.35
C LEU A 209 -18.72 -1.64 -20.57
N TRP A 210 -19.43 -2.62 -21.13
CA TRP A 210 -18.83 -3.59 -22.08
C TRP A 210 -19.17 -3.33 -23.55
N THR A 211 -20.06 -2.38 -23.86
CA THR A 211 -20.48 -2.07 -25.24
C THR A 211 -19.41 -1.33 -26.07
N ALA A 212 -18.29 -0.94 -25.47
CA ALA A 212 -17.26 -0.12 -26.12
C ALA A 212 -16.08 -0.91 -26.73
N SER A 213 -15.99 -2.24 -26.53
CA SER A 213 -14.90 -3.05 -27.11
C SER A 213 -15.31 -3.69 -28.44
N PRO A 214 -14.58 -3.45 -29.55
CA PRO A 214 -14.87 -4.08 -30.85
C PRO A 214 -14.90 -5.61 -30.81
N ALA A 215 -14.09 -6.22 -29.93
CA ALA A 215 -14.02 -7.67 -29.72
C ALA A 215 -15.30 -8.25 -29.09
N MET A 216 -16.13 -7.43 -28.46
CA MET A 216 -17.38 -7.83 -27.80
C MET A 216 -18.65 -7.37 -28.55
N SER A 217 -18.52 -6.82 -29.76
CA SER A 217 -19.67 -6.46 -30.62
C SER A 217 -20.60 -7.64 -30.94
N LEU A 218 -20.12 -8.88 -30.74
CA LEU A 218 -20.89 -10.13 -30.88
C LEU A 218 -21.61 -10.58 -29.60
N LEU A 219 -21.31 -10.00 -28.43
CA LEU A 219 -22.09 -10.23 -27.22
C LEU A 219 -23.39 -9.41 -27.30
N ARG A 220 -24.41 -9.96 -27.99
CA ARG A 220 -25.78 -9.51 -27.78
C ARG A 220 -26.15 -9.82 -26.33
N VAL A 221 -26.02 -8.83 -25.45
CA VAL A 221 -26.74 -8.84 -24.17
C VAL A 221 -28.21 -8.72 -24.54
N THR A 222 -28.89 -9.85 -24.66
CA THR A 222 -30.36 -9.87 -24.68
C THR A 222 -30.80 -9.46 -23.28
N THR A 223 -31.02 -8.17 -23.09
CA THR A 223 -31.79 -7.68 -21.95
C THR A 223 -33.17 -8.33 -22.06
N ALA A 224 -33.54 -9.15 -21.06
CA ALA A 224 -34.93 -9.50 -20.88
C ALA A 224 -35.73 -8.20 -20.79
N PRO A 225 -36.88 -8.08 -21.47
CA PRO A 225 -37.64 -6.85 -21.50
C PRO A 225 -37.89 -6.41 -20.06
N SER A 226 -37.56 -5.15 -19.76
CA SER A 226 -37.95 -4.50 -18.53
C SER A 226 -39.43 -4.78 -18.32
N PHE A 227 -39.77 -5.53 -17.26
CA PHE A 227 -41.13 -5.57 -16.78
C PHE A 227 -41.46 -4.18 -16.27
N ARG A 228 -41.97 -3.33 -17.17
CA ARG A 228 -42.82 -2.21 -16.78
C ARG A 228 -44.16 -2.82 -16.38
N ALA A 229 -44.41 -2.85 -15.08
CA ALA A 229 -45.75 -2.87 -14.51
C ALA A 229 -45.86 -1.62 -13.64
#